data_AF-V4BCB1-F1
#
_entry.id   AF-V4BCB1-F1
#
_cell.length_a   1.000
_cell.length_b   1.000
_cell.length_c   1.000
_cell.angle_alpha   90.00
_cell.angle_beta   90.00
_cell.angle_gamma   90.00
#
_symmetry.space_group_name_H-M   'P 1'
#
loop_
_entity.id
_entity.type
_entity.pdbx_description
1 polymer ?
#
loop_
_entity_poly.entity_id
_entity_poly.type
_entity_poly.pdbx_seq_one_letter_code
_entity_poly.pdbx_strand_id
1 'polypeptide(L)'
;MATGDIKNNLRKLQSEIKLLKYPETADVAGLSKGVPTAFLPIYHYAFTQYSSAVAAKIAEMDIELFGKSDLRFMEAVYKILRDMFKYKPLISKDQFFSSGFAERKVIMTTEILGLIRAKKKELQPTPRGSTSLRVNSSMDSLNSVSFIRYCK
;
A
#
# COMPACT_ATOMS: atom_id res chain seq x y z
N MET A 1 20.47 -1.93 -1.42
CA MET A 1 19.81 -1.28 -0.26
C MET A 1 20.39 -1.92 1.00
N ALA A 2 20.91 -1.11 1.93
CA ALA A 2 21.50 -1.61 3.18
C ALA A 2 20.39 -2.15 4.10
N THR A 3 20.34 -3.47 4.26
CA THR A 3 19.57 -4.14 5.32
C THR A 3 20.35 -4.00 6.63
N GLY A 4 19.79 -3.27 7.59
CA GLY A 4 20.44 -2.92 8.86
C GLY A 4 19.61 -1.97 9.73
N ASP A 5 18.71 -1.18 9.14
CA ASP A 5 17.93 -0.15 9.81
C ASP A 5 16.42 -0.46 9.86
N ILE A 6 16.05 -1.57 10.52
CA ILE A 6 14.65 -2.00 10.65
C ILE A 6 13.75 -0.89 11.25
N LYS A 7 14.27 -0.11 12.22
CA LYS A 7 13.54 0.99 12.86
C LYS A 7 13.17 2.10 11.87
N ASN A 8 14.07 2.42 10.95
CA ASN A 8 13.82 3.44 9.93
C ASN A 8 12.77 2.95 8.93
N ASN A 9 12.89 1.70 8.48
CA ASN A 9 11.91 1.08 7.59
C ASN A 9 10.52 1.00 8.24
N LEU A 10 10.45 0.71 9.55
CA LEU A 10 9.21 0.74 10.31
C LEU A 10 8.56 2.12 10.34
N ARG A 11 9.34 3.18 10.55
CA ARG A 11 8.83 4.56 10.52
C ARG A 11 8.26 4.92 9.16
N LYS A 12 8.90 4.49 8.07
CA LYS A 12 8.38 4.66 6.71
C LYS A 12 7.07 3.91 6.53
N LEU A 13 7.02 2.63 6.94
CA LEU A 13 5.80 1.82 6.90
C LEU A 13 4.64 2.47 7.65
N GLN A 14 4.88 2.94 8.88
CA GLN A 14 3.88 3.64 9.67
C GLN A 14 3.39 4.92 9.00
N SER A 15 4.28 5.65 8.33
CA SER A 15 3.93 6.87 7.61
C SER A 15 3.02 6.53 6.42
N GLU A 16 3.33 5.48 5.66
CA GLU A 16 2.45 4.99 4.60
C GLU A 16 1.08 4.52 5.13
N ILE A 17 1.04 3.74 6.21
CA ILE A 17 -0.23 3.30 6.83
C ILE A 17 -1.10 4.50 7.24
N LYS A 18 -0.49 5.54 7.83
CA LYS A 18 -1.17 6.80 8.18
C LYS A 18 -1.71 7.51 6.93
N LEU A 19 -0.95 7.51 5.83
CA LEU A 19 -1.38 8.09 4.56
C LEU A 19 -2.53 7.31 3.93
N LEU A 20 -2.61 5.99 4.15
CA LEU A 20 -3.76 5.18 3.75
C LEU A 20 -5.01 5.43 4.59
N LYS A 21 -4.92 6.20 5.69
CA LYS A 21 -6.01 6.42 6.67
C LYS A 21 -6.58 5.11 7.21
N TYR A 22 -5.69 4.15 7.49
CA TYR A 22 -6.10 2.88 8.08
C TYR A 22 -6.83 3.15 9.43
N PRO A 23 -8.09 2.70 9.59
CA PRO A 23 -8.91 3.04 10.75
C PRO A 23 -8.53 2.26 12.01
N GLU A 24 -7.84 1.13 11.86
CA GLU A 24 -7.38 0.30 12.98
C GLU A 24 -5.99 0.69 13.48
N THR A 25 -5.71 0.38 14.74
CA THR A 25 -4.37 0.53 15.32
C THR A 25 -3.44 -0.53 14.75
N ALA A 26 -2.56 -0.12 13.82
CA ALA A 26 -1.52 -1.02 13.30
C ALA A 26 -0.63 -1.53 14.45
N ASP A 27 -0.53 -2.86 14.60
CA ASP A 27 0.26 -3.49 15.65
C ASP A 27 1.77 -3.34 15.37
N VAL A 28 2.32 -2.20 15.79
CA VAL A 28 3.73 -1.86 15.62
C VAL A 28 4.66 -2.91 16.25
N ALA A 29 4.25 -3.52 17.36
CA ALA A 29 5.04 -4.53 18.04
C ALA A 29 5.13 -5.80 17.17
N GLY A 30 4.00 -6.25 16.62
CA GLY A 30 3.94 -7.35 15.65
C GLY A 30 4.73 -7.07 14.37
N LEU A 31 4.62 -5.86 13.83
CA LEU A 31 5.37 -5.43 12.63
C LEU A 31 6.88 -5.43 12.87
N SER A 32 7.33 -4.97 14.04
CA SER A 32 8.75 -4.97 14.42
C SER A 32 9.34 -6.37 14.56
N LYS A 33 8.53 -7.32 15.02
CA LYS A 33 8.89 -8.73 15.17
C LYS A 33 8.75 -9.51 13.86
N GLY A 34 8.16 -8.92 12.81
CA GLY A 34 7.94 -9.60 11.54
C GLY A 34 6.80 -10.62 11.58
N VAL A 35 5.83 -10.47 12.49
CA VAL A 35 4.74 -11.43 12.66
C VAL A 35 3.73 -11.28 11.51
N PRO A 36 3.42 -12.33 10.73
CA PRO A 36 2.56 -12.24 9.56
C PRO A 36 1.15 -11.73 9.88
N THR A 37 0.60 -12.09 11.04
CA THR A 37 -0.75 -11.68 11.50
C THR A 37 -0.90 -10.17 11.63
N ALA A 38 0.18 -9.43 11.89
CA ALA A 38 0.15 -7.96 11.95
C ALA A 38 0.11 -7.30 10.56
N PHE A 39 0.64 -7.97 9.53
CA PHE A 39 0.68 -7.43 8.16
C PHE A 39 -0.59 -7.76 7.35
N LEU A 40 -1.19 -8.93 7.60
CA LEU A 40 -2.41 -9.40 6.94
C LEU A 40 -3.54 -8.36 6.87
N PRO A 41 -3.98 -7.74 7.99
CA PRO A 41 -5.10 -6.79 7.94
C PRO A 41 -4.75 -5.49 7.21
N ILE A 42 -3.48 -5.07 7.25
CA ILE A 42 -2.99 -3.91 6.48
C ILE A 42 -3.10 -4.18 4.98
N TYR A 43 -2.68 -5.36 4.52
CA TYR A 43 -2.83 -5.74 3.11
C TYR A 43 -4.29 -5.83 2.71
N HIS A 44 -5.14 -6.45 3.53
CA HIS A 44 -6.56 -6.57 3.24
C HIS A 44 -7.19 -5.18 3.05
N TYR A 45 -6.89 -4.23 3.94
CA TYR A 45 -7.36 -2.86 3.79
C TYR A 45 -6.78 -2.16 2.56
N ALA A 46 -5.47 -2.30 2.30
CA ALA A 46 -4.80 -1.63 1.19
C ALA A 46 -5.32 -2.08 -0.19
N PHE A 47 -5.66 -3.36 -0.36
CA PHE A 47 -6.18 -3.88 -1.62
C PHE A 47 -7.69 -3.73 -1.77
N THR A 48 -8.45 -3.86 -0.67
CA THR A 48 -9.92 -3.87 -0.71
C THR A 48 -10.54 -2.49 -0.50
N GLN A 49 -10.10 -1.75 0.53
CA GLN A 49 -10.78 -0.54 1.00
C GLN A 49 -10.17 0.76 0.46
N TYR A 50 -8.89 0.75 0.08
CA TYR A 50 -8.17 1.99 -0.22
C TYR A 50 -8.54 2.64 -1.57
N SER A 51 -8.86 1.85 -2.60
CA SER A 51 -9.16 2.39 -3.93
C SER A 51 -10.12 1.51 -4.73
N SER A 52 -11.31 2.03 -5.02
CA SER A 52 -12.31 1.36 -5.84
C SER A 52 -11.80 1.05 -7.25
N ALA A 53 -10.92 1.89 -7.82
CA ALA A 53 -10.32 1.64 -9.13
C ALA A 53 -9.34 0.46 -9.13
N VAL A 54 -8.61 0.27 -8.01
CA VAL A 54 -7.73 -0.90 -7.84
C VAL A 54 -8.57 -2.15 -7.60
N ALA A 55 -9.60 -2.06 -6.74
CA ALA A 55 -10.53 -3.15 -6.49
C ALA A 55 -11.24 -3.63 -7.78
N ALA A 56 -11.67 -2.71 -8.65
CA ALA A 56 -12.25 -3.05 -9.95
C ALA A 56 -11.28 -3.84 -10.83
N LYS A 57 -10.01 -3.41 -10.90
CA LYS A 57 -8.97 -4.14 -11.66
C LYS A 57 -8.67 -5.52 -11.07
N ILE A 58 -8.75 -5.67 -9.75
CA ILE A 58 -8.60 -6.98 -9.10
C ILE A 58 -9.80 -7.88 -9.42
N ALA A 59 -11.02 -7.32 -9.45
CA ALA A 59 -12.22 -8.05 -9.83
C ALA A 59 -12.15 -8.54 -11.29
N GLU A 60 -11.57 -7.76 -12.20
CA GLU A 60 -11.28 -8.20 -13.59
C GLU A 60 -10.31 -9.38 -13.66
N MET A 61 -9.47 -9.59 -12.65
CA MET A 61 -8.53 -10.73 -12.59
C MET A 61 -9.16 -12.01 -12.02
N ASP A 62 -10.43 -11.99 -11.63
CA ASP A 62 -11.13 -13.11 -10.97
C ASP A 62 -10.42 -13.58 -9.68
N ILE A 63 -9.74 -12.66 -8.99
CA ILE A 63 -9.00 -12.96 -7.76
C ILE A 63 -9.85 -12.60 -6.55
N GLU A 64 -10.49 -13.60 -5.93
CA GLU A 64 -11.25 -13.35 -4.70
C GLU A 64 -10.30 -13.28 -3.49
N LEU A 65 -10.31 -12.13 -2.81
CA LEU A 65 -9.53 -11.85 -1.60
C LEU A 65 -10.31 -12.12 -0.29
N PHE A 66 -11.61 -12.41 -0.37
CA PHE A 66 -12.49 -12.57 0.80
C PHE A 66 -12.63 -14.03 1.23
N GLY A 67 -12.76 -14.26 2.55
CA GLY A 67 -13.16 -15.56 3.13
C GLY A 67 -12.14 -16.69 3.02
N LYS A 68 -10.88 -16.39 2.69
CA LYS A 68 -9.81 -17.39 2.49
C LYS A 68 -8.85 -17.39 3.68
N SER A 69 -8.26 -18.56 3.98
CA SER A 69 -7.17 -18.70 4.96
C SER A 69 -5.99 -17.78 4.62
N ASP A 70 -5.18 -17.41 5.62
CA ASP A 70 -4.08 -16.43 5.49
C ASP A 70 -3.16 -16.72 4.29
N LEU A 71 -2.87 -18.00 4.06
CA LEU A 71 -1.99 -18.45 2.99
C LEU A 71 -2.57 -18.19 1.60
N ARG A 72 -3.86 -18.54 1.38
CA ARG A 72 -4.55 -18.29 0.10
C ARG A 72 -4.75 -16.80 -0.15
N PHE A 73 -4.98 -16.02 0.91
CA PHE A 73 -5.03 -14.57 0.82
C PHE A 73 -3.70 -14.00 0.33
N MET A 74 -2.57 -14.41 0.92
CA MET A 74 -1.26 -13.97 0.45
C MET A 74 -0.98 -14.44 -0.98
N GLU A 75 -1.36 -15.65 -1.37
CA GLU A 75 -1.19 -16.10 -2.77
C GLU A 75 -1.94 -15.20 -3.76
N ALA A 76 -3.16 -14.79 -3.44
CA ALA A 76 -3.91 -13.82 -4.22
C ALA A 76 -3.18 -12.47 -4.32
N VAL A 77 -2.71 -11.94 -3.18
CA VAL A 77 -1.94 -10.68 -3.13
C VAL A 77 -0.67 -10.77 -4.00
N TYR A 78 0.06 -11.88 -3.95
CA TYR A 78 1.27 -12.07 -4.76
C TYR A 78 0.97 -12.14 -6.26
N LYS A 79 -0.16 -12.75 -6.65
CA LYS A 79 -0.63 -12.74 -8.05
C LYS A 79 -0.93 -11.33 -8.52
N ILE A 80 -1.70 -10.57 -7.73
CA ILE A 80 -2.05 -9.17 -8.02
C ILE A 80 -0.78 -8.31 -8.17
N LEU A 81 0.20 -8.47 -7.28
CA LEU A 81 1.47 -7.73 -7.35
C LEU A 81 2.24 -8.01 -8.64
N ARG A 82 2.27 -9.26 -9.09
CA ARG A 82 2.97 -9.64 -10.32
C ARG A 82 2.22 -9.17 -11.57
N ASP A 83 0.90 -9.27 -11.57
CA ASP A 83 0.09 -8.99 -12.76
C ASP A 83 -0.22 -7.50 -12.92
N MET A 84 -0.75 -6.85 -11.87
CA MET A 84 -1.09 -5.43 -11.89
C MET A 84 0.11 -4.51 -11.74
N PHE A 85 0.98 -4.81 -10.78
CA PHE A 85 2.08 -3.91 -10.40
C PHE A 85 3.40 -4.28 -11.04
N LYS A 86 3.50 -5.45 -11.71
CA LYS A 86 4.74 -6.04 -12.23
C LYS A 86 5.90 -6.01 -11.23
N TYR A 87 5.56 -6.04 -9.94
CA TYR A 87 6.52 -5.94 -8.85
C TYR A 87 7.00 -7.34 -8.48
N LYS A 88 8.31 -7.50 -8.35
CA LYS A 88 8.91 -8.76 -7.90
C LYS A 88 9.03 -8.74 -6.38
N PRO A 89 8.23 -9.54 -5.66
CA PRO A 89 8.27 -9.56 -4.20
C PRO A 89 9.66 -10.03 -3.70
N LEU A 90 10.19 -9.31 -2.71
CA LEU A 90 11.50 -9.53 -2.07
C LEU A 90 11.59 -10.85 -1.28
N ILE A 91 10.45 -11.34 -0.77
CA ILE A 91 10.34 -12.60 -0.03
C ILE A 91 9.27 -13.46 -0.71
N SER A 92 9.36 -14.77 -0.53
CA SER A 92 8.34 -15.71 -1.03
C SER A 92 7.22 -15.90 0.00
N LYS A 93 6.09 -16.48 -0.41
CA LYS A 93 4.97 -16.80 0.49
C LYS A 93 5.42 -17.57 1.76
N ASP A 94 6.26 -18.58 1.61
CA ASP A 94 6.78 -19.37 2.74
C ASP A 94 7.65 -18.52 3.69
N GLN A 95 8.45 -17.61 3.13
CA GLN A 95 9.30 -16.69 3.90
C GLN A 95 8.47 -15.60 4.60
N PHE A 96 7.29 -15.27 4.06
CA PHE A 96 6.35 -14.35 4.72
C PHE A 96 5.74 -14.99 5.98
N PHE A 97 5.38 -16.28 5.93
CA PHE A 97 4.86 -17.00 7.10
C PHE A 97 5.96 -17.49 8.05
N SER A 98 7.20 -17.59 7.60
CA SER A 98 8.35 -17.90 8.45
C SER A 98 8.56 -16.83 9.53
N SER A 99 9.03 -17.22 10.72
CA SER A 99 9.26 -16.33 11.87
C SER A 99 10.45 -15.36 11.70
N GLY A 100 11.19 -15.45 10.60
CA GLY A 100 12.31 -14.55 10.29
C GLY A 100 11.93 -13.36 9.39
N PHE A 101 12.96 -12.71 8.82
CA PHE A 101 12.82 -11.75 7.72
C PHE A 101 11.99 -10.48 8.04
N ALA A 102 11.88 -10.08 9.31
CA ALA A 102 11.10 -8.92 9.74
C ALA A 102 11.40 -7.66 8.93
N GLU A 103 12.68 -7.32 8.74
CA GLU A 103 13.07 -6.14 7.96
C GLU A 103 12.62 -6.24 6.50
N ARG A 104 12.80 -7.39 5.85
CA ARG A 104 12.41 -7.60 4.45
C ARG A 104 10.90 -7.55 4.28
N LYS A 105 10.14 -8.05 5.27
CA LYS A 105 8.67 -7.90 5.32
C LYS A 105 8.28 -6.43 5.39
N VAL A 106 8.86 -5.67 6.32
CA VAL A 106 8.58 -4.23 6.47
C VAL A 106 8.90 -3.45 5.19
N ILE A 107 10.06 -3.71 4.57
CA ILE A 107 10.43 -3.08 3.30
C ILE A 107 9.42 -3.43 2.22
N MET A 108 9.12 -4.72 2.04
CA MET A 108 8.11 -5.18 1.07
C MET A 108 6.76 -4.50 1.28
N THR A 109 6.25 -4.45 2.52
CA THR A 109 4.96 -3.83 2.80
C THR A 109 4.98 -2.34 2.47
N THR A 110 6.05 -1.63 2.82
CA THR A 110 6.22 -0.20 2.51
C THR A 110 6.19 0.05 1.00
N GLU A 111 6.93 -0.75 0.23
CA GLU A 111 6.96 -0.66 -1.23
C GLU A 111 5.59 -0.92 -1.84
N ILE A 112 4.89 -1.96 -1.37
CA ILE A 112 3.54 -2.32 -1.86
C ILE A 112 2.55 -1.17 -1.59
N LEU A 113 2.56 -0.59 -0.39
CA LEU A 113 1.71 0.55 -0.05
C LEU A 113 2.01 1.75 -0.95
N GLY A 114 3.29 2.04 -1.19
CA GLY A 114 3.73 3.08 -2.11
C GLY A 114 3.26 2.84 -3.55
N LEU A 115 3.33 1.61 -4.03
CA LEU A 115 2.86 1.21 -5.36
C LEU A 115 1.34 1.37 -5.50
N ILE A 116 0.57 0.91 -4.51
CA ILE A 116 -0.90 1.06 -4.51
C ILE A 116 -1.27 2.54 -4.52
N ARG A 117 -0.56 3.37 -3.74
CA ARG A 117 -0.77 4.82 -3.69
C ARG A 117 -0.41 5.50 -5.01
N ALA A 118 0.74 5.14 -5.60
CA ALA A 118 1.13 5.62 -6.92
C ALA A 118 0.06 5.24 -7.96
N LYS A 119 -0.43 4.00 -7.93
CA LYS A 119 -1.45 3.52 -8.86
C LYS A 119 -2.79 4.23 -8.70
N LYS A 120 -3.20 4.50 -7.46
CA LYS A 120 -4.36 5.34 -7.16
C LYS A 120 -4.18 6.75 -7.74
N LYS A 121 -2.98 7.33 -7.68
CA LYS A 121 -2.70 8.66 -8.25
C LYS A 121 -2.70 8.64 -9.79
N GLU A 122 -2.24 7.56 -10.41
CA GLU A 122 -2.33 7.38 -11.87
C GLU A 122 -3.77 7.20 -12.35
N LEU A 123 -4.58 6.43 -11.61
CA LEU A 123 -5.96 6.11 -11.98
C LEU A 123 -6.96 7.20 -11.60
N GLN A 124 -6.64 8.04 -10.62
CA GLN A 124 -7.38 9.28 -10.40
C GLN A 124 -6.96 10.27 -11.49
N PRO A 125 -7.85 10.67 -12.40
CA PRO A 125 -7.54 11.74 -13.32
C PRO A 125 -7.32 13.00 -12.48
N THR A 126 -6.08 13.42 -12.32
CA THR A 126 -5.79 14.78 -11.89
C THR A 126 -6.59 15.71 -12.80
N PRO A 127 -7.36 16.69 -12.27
CA PRO A 127 -7.77 17.79 -13.12
C PRO A 127 -6.50 18.36 -13.75
N ARG A 128 -6.52 18.50 -15.08
CA ARG A 128 -5.37 18.97 -15.85
C ARG A 128 -4.77 20.22 -15.22
N GLY A 129 -3.49 20.13 -14.89
CA GLY A 129 -2.63 21.25 -14.54
C GLY A 129 -1.30 20.69 -14.08
N SER A 130 -0.15 20.97 -14.67
CA SER A 130 0.22 21.78 -15.82
C SER A 130 1.71 21.51 -16.00
N THR A 131 2.13 21.37 -17.25
CA THR A 131 3.42 21.81 -17.79
C THR A 131 4.57 22.03 -16.81
N SER A 132 5.59 21.19 -16.94
CA SER A 132 6.98 21.51 -16.66
C SER A 132 7.33 22.93 -17.14
N LEU A 133 7.49 23.90 -16.22
CA LEU A 133 8.29 25.11 -16.44
C LEU A 133 8.83 25.57 -15.07
N ARG A 134 10.17 25.61 -14.97
CA ARG A 134 10.90 26.36 -13.96
C ARG A 134 10.48 27.83 -14.04
N VAL A 135 10.11 28.46 -12.93
CA VAL A 135 10.45 29.86 -12.63
C VAL A 135 10.24 30.15 -11.13
N ASN A 136 11.12 30.99 -10.61
CA ASN A 136 11.26 31.41 -9.22
C ASN A 136 10.04 32.11 -8.61
N SER A 137 10.05 32.10 -7.27
CA SER A 137 9.68 33.18 -6.34
C SER A 137 8.22 33.54 -6.09
N SER A 138 7.97 33.69 -4.77
CA SER A 138 6.97 34.52 -4.10
C SER A 138 5.59 33.92 -3.85
N MET A 139 5.33 33.75 -2.55
CA MET A 139 4.13 34.11 -1.77
C MET A 139 2.78 34.15 -2.51
N ASP A 140 1.80 33.38 -2.04
CA ASP A 140 0.58 33.91 -1.39
C ASP A 140 -0.54 32.86 -1.23
N SER A 141 -1.00 32.78 0.01
CA SER A 141 -2.37 32.62 0.55
C SER A 141 -3.55 32.06 -0.26
N LEU A 142 -4.23 31.13 0.44
CA LEU A 142 -5.68 30.97 0.67
C LEU A 142 -6.64 30.44 -0.43
N ASN A 143 -7.48 29.51 0.06
CA ASN A 143 -8.80 29.08 -0.41
C ASN A 143 -8.92 28.38 -1.78
N SER A 144 -9.48 27.17 -1.79
CA SER A 144 -10.94 27.01 -1.92
C SER A 144 -11.36 25.54 -1.95
N VAL A 145 -12.55 25.34 -1.41
CA VAL A 145 -13.29 24.10 -1.15
C VAL A 145 -13.75 23.43 -2.45
N SER A 146 -13.73 22.09 -2.51
CA SER A 146 -14.72 21.25 -3.22
C SER A 146 -14.44 19.76 -3.02
N PHE A 147 -14.95 19.18 -1.93
CA PHE A 147 -15.09 17.72 -1.83
C PHE A 147 -16.52 17.36 -2.23
N ILE A 148 -16.67 17.02 -3.50
CA ILE A 148 -17.91 16.56 -4.10
C ILE A 148 -18.19 15.13 -3.60
N ARG A 149 -19.18 15.02 -2.72
CA ARG A 149 -20.37 14.16 -2.82
C ARG A 149 -20.19 12.90 -3.70
N TYR A 150 -20.07 11.73 -3.07
CA TYR A 150 -20.40 10.46 -3.70
C TYR A 150 -21.74 9.96 -3.14
N CYS A 151 -22.80 10.11 -3.94
CA CYS A 151 -24.00 9.27 -3.90
C CYS A 151 -23.73 8.03 -4.74
N LYS A 152 -24.03 6.84 -4.24
CA LYS A 152 -25.21 6.03 -4.62
C LYS A 152 -25.11 4.65 -4.00
#